data_AF-A0A126REI4-F1
#
_entry.id   AF-A0A126REI4-F1
#
_cell.length_a   1.000
_cell.length_b   1.000
_cell.length_c   1.000
_cell.angle_alpha   90.00
_cell.angle_beta   90.00
_cell.angle_gamma   90.00
#
_symmetry.space_group_name_H-M   'P 1'
#
loop_
_entity.id
_entity.type
_entity.pdbx_description
1 polymer ?
#
loop_
_entity_poly.entity_id
_entity_poly.type
_entity_poly.pdbx_seq_one_letter_code
_entity_poly.pdbx_strand_id
1 'polypeptide(L)'
;MAKRKKRYLIAAMPDGYVKRIGPTADPFTHYWRIVGELENGRTEVFWGHAKSLAEARKKRAAATDASKARGWRSFAFEVTELVEEPA
;
A
#
# COMPACT_ATOMS: atom_id res chain seq x y z
N MET A 1 -21.59 16.25 -7.96
CA MET A 1 -20.70 15.99 -6.80
C MET A 1 -19.58 17.01 -6.81
N ALA A 2 -19.33 17.73 -5.71
CA ALA A 2 -18.26 18.74 -5.65
C ALA A 2 -16.89 18.07 -5.91
N LYS A 3 -16.09 18.67 -6.79
CA LYS A 3 -14.77 18.15 -7.16
C LYS A 3 -13.83 18.34 -5.97
N ARG A 4 -13.34 17.25 -5.36
CA ARG A 4 -12.36 17.33 -4.25
C ARG A 4 -11.16 18.17 -4.69
N LYS A 5 -10.67 19.04 -3.80
CA LYS A 5 -9.43 19.80 -4.03
C LYS A 5 -8.27 18.81 -4.19
N LYS A 6 -7.39 19.07 -5.17
CA LYS A 6 -6.15 18.31 -5.31
C LYS A 6 -5.29 18.54 -4.07
N ARG A 7 -4.80 17.45 -3.47
CA ARG A 7 -3.95 17.47 -2.29
C ARG A 7 -2.83 16.43 -2.41
N TYR A 8 -1.77 16.61 -1.64
CA TYR A 8 -0.77 15.57 -1.45
C TYR A 8 -1.16 14.72 -0.23
N LEU A 9 -0.91 13.43 -0.33
CA LEU A 9 -1.11 12.46 0.74
C LEU A 9 0.23 11.83 1.09
N ILE A 10 0.45 11.57 2.37
CA ILE A 10 1.64 10.91 2.91
C ILE A 10 1.23 9.56 3.46
N ALA A 11 1.96 8.52 3.07
CA ALA A 11 1.94 7.21 3.69
C ALA A 11 3.25 7.02 4.48
N ALA A 12 3.15 6.82 5.79
CA ALA A 12 4.29 6.45 6.63
C ALA A 12 4.21 4.95 6.95
N MET A 13 5.20 4.19 6.52
CA MET A 13 5.27 2.75 6.71
C MET A 13 6.06 2.38 7.99
N PRO A 14 5.82 1.20 8.58
CA PRO A 14 6.49 0.77 9.81
C PRO A 14 8.02 0.65 9.72
N ASP A 15 8.55 0.42 8.52
CA ASP A 15 10.00 0.36 8.24
C ASP A 15 10.65 1.74 8.05
N GLY A 16 9.91 2.83 8.30
CA GLY A 16 10.36 4.20 8.08
C GLY A 16 10.27 4.66 6.63
N TYR A 17 9.79 3.83 5.70
CA TYR A 17 9.54 4.28 4.33
C TYR A 17 8.38 5.27 4.29
N VAL A 18 8.63 6.45 3.72
CA VAL A 18 7.62 7.49 3.53
C VAL A 18 7.34 7.66 2.05
N LYS A 19 6.06 7.60 1.67
CA LYS A 19 5.62 7.84 0.30
C LYS A 19 4.72 9.06 0.21
N ARG A 20 5.16 10.01 -0.62
CA ARG A 20 4.36 11.16 -1.04
C ARG A 20 3.55 10.80 -2.28
N ILE A 21 2.24 11.07 -2.23
CA ILE A 21 1.25 10.66 -3.23
C ILE A 21 0.50 11.91 -3.70
N GLY A 22 0.35 12.10 -5.00
CA GLY A 22 -0.42 13.20 -5.57
C GLY A 22 0.41 14.19 -6.39
N PRO A 23 -0.18 15.34 -6.77
CA PRO A 23 -1.43 15.88 -6.25
C PRO A 23 -2.66 15.14 -6.80
N THR A 24 -3.54 14.64 -5.93
CA THR A 24 -4.72 13.86 -6.31
C THR A 24 -6.01 14.39 -5.68
N ALA A 25 -7.12 14.27 -6.40
CA ALA A 25 -8.48 14.49 -5.89
C ALA A 25 -9.17 13.17 -5.51
N ASP A 26 -8.51 12.03 -5.73
CA ASP A 26 -9.07 10.72 -5.44
C ASP A 26 -9.33 10.58 -3.93
N PRO A 27 -10.37 9.81 -3.57
CA PRO A 27 -10.74 9.58 -2.18
C PRO A 27 -9.89 8.48 -1.53
N PHE A 28 -8.58 8.44 -1.82
CA PHE A 28 -7.69 7.48 -1.18
C PHE A 28 -7.57 7.80 0.30
N THR A 29 -7.64 6.75 1.11
CA THR A 29 -7.54 6.82 2.57
C THR A 29 -6.46 5.89 3.11
N HIS A 30 -6.03 4.89 2.33
CA HIS A 30 -5.06 3.90 2.77
C HIS A 30 -4.04 3.62 1.68
N TYR A 31 -2.80 3.40 2.10
CA TYR A 31 -1.74 2.79 1.31
C TYR A 31 -1.51 1.36 1.81
N TRP A 32 -1.30 0.43 0.90
CA TRP A 32 -0.94 -0.94 1.24
C TRP A 32 0.34 -1.34 0.52
N ARG A 33 1.13 -2.21 1.16
CA ARG A 33 2.35 -2.79 0.62
C ARG A 33 2.41 -4.28 0.93
N ILE A 34 2.90 -5.06 -0.03
CA ILE A 34 3.26 -6.46 0.14
C ILE A 34 4.76 -6.56 -0.13
N VAL A 35 5.51 -7.17 0.78
CA VAL A 35 6.92 -7.49 0.60
C VAL A 35 7.04 -9.01 0.65
N GLY A 36 7.21 -9.65 -0.51
CA GLY A 36 7.44 -11.09 -0.63
C GLY A 36 8.93 -11.40 -0.60
N GLU A 37 9.36 -12.31 0.27
CA GLU A 37 10.74 -12.80 0.32
C GLU A 37 10.87 -14.10 -0.46
N LEU A 38 11.86 -14.17 -1.35
CA LEU A 38 12.22 -15.39 -2.09
C LEU A 38 13.32 -16.16 -1.34
N GLU A 39 13.43 -17.46 -1.63
CA GLU A 39 14.45 -18.35 -1.06
C GLU A 39 15.90 -17.86 -1.27
N ASN A 40 16.15 -17.13 -2.36
CA ASN A 40 17.47 -16.57 -2.67
C ASN A 40 17.77 -15.24 -1.94
N GLY A 41 16.92 -14.84 -0.99
CA GLY A 41 17.08 -13.60 -0.22
C GLY A 41 16.66 -12.33 -0.96
N ARG A 42 16.15 -12.42 -2.20
CA ARG A 42 15.58 -11.27 -2.92
C ARG A 42 14.16 -10.99 -2.45
N THR A 43 13.72 -9.74 -2.60
CA THR A 43 12.36 -9.33 -2.30
C THR A 43 11.61 -8.86 -3.54
N GLU A 44 10.35 -9.26 -3.66
CA GLU A 44 9.39 -8.65 -4.58
C GLU A 44 8.45 -7.74 -3.79
N VAL A 45 8.27 -6.50 -4.26
CA VAL A 45 7.44 -5.51 -3.55
C VAL A 45 6.29 -5.07 -4.44
N PHE A 46 5.08 -5.11 -3.89
CA PHE A 46 3.85 -4.60 -4.50
C PHE A 46 3.25 -3.53 -3.61
N TRP A 47 2.63 -2.52 -4.20
CA TRP A 47 1.95 -1.48 -3.45
C TRP A 47 0.79 -0.88 -4.21
N GLY A 48 -0.09 -0.21 -3.47
CA GLY A 48 -1.18 0.56 -4.07
C GLY A 48 -1.94 1.40 -3.05
N HIS A 49 -2.99 2.06 -3.56
CA HIS A 49 -3.88 2.91 -2.77
C HIS A 49 -5.27 2.26 -2.69
N ALA A 50 -5.99 2.54 -1.61
CA ALA A 50 -7.37 2.10 -1.42
C ALA A 50 -8.24 3.23 -0.88
N LYS A 51 -9.55 3.14 -1.13
CA LYS A 51 -10.53 4.12 -0.65
C LYS A 51 -11.06 3.79 0.73
N SER A 52 -10.77 2.59 1.24
CA SER A 52 -11.09 2.16 2.60
C SER A 52 -10.11 1.10 3.12
N LEU A 53 -10.09 0.94 4.45
CA LEU A 53 -9.33 -0.14 5.11
C LEU A 53 -9.79 -1.53 4.64
N ALA A 54 -11.09 -1.71 4.42
CA ALA A 54 -11.64 -2.98 3.96
C ALA A 54 -11.12 -3.36 2.56
N GLU A 55 -11.07 -2.40 1.63
CA GLU A 55 -10.47 -2.61 0.31
C GLU A 55 -8.97 -2.92 0.39
N ALA A 56 -8.24 -2.21 1.23
CA ALA A 56 -6.82 -2.48 1.45
C ALA A 56 -6.62 -3.91 1.98
N ARG A 57 -7.34 -4.30 3.05
CA ARG A 57 -7.23 -5.63 3.67
C ARG A 57 -7.56 -6.78 2.73
N LYS A 58 -8.47 -6.59 1.76
CA LYS A 58 -8.76 -7.59 0.72
C LYS A 58 -7.53 -7.96 -0.13
N LYS A 59 -6.50 -7.11 -0.19
CA LYS A 59 -5.24 -7.40 -0.89
C LYS A 59 -4.39 -8.45 -0.20
N ARG A 60 -4.65 -8.78 1.07
CA ARG A 60 -3.97 -9.89 1.77
C ARG A 60 -4.25 -11.24 1.12
N ALA A 61 -5.46 -11.48 0.62
CA ALA A 61 -5.78 -12.71 -0.11
C ALA A 61 -4.94 -12.82 -1.39
N ALA A 62 -4.85 -11.73 -2.16
CA ALA A 62 -3.99 -11.66 -3.34
C ALA A 62 -2.50 -11.88 -3.00
N ALA A 63 -2.03 -11.45 -1.83
CA ALA A 63 -0.68 -11.73 -1.35
C ALA A 63 -0.47 -13.23 -1.08
N THR A 64 -1.44 -13.89 -0.46
CA THR A 64 -1.39 -15.35 -0.22
C THR A 64 -1.31 -16.14 -1.53
N ASP A 65 -2.13 -15.77 -2.52
CA ASP A 65 -2.13 -16.45 -3.81
C ASP A 65 -0.83 -16.17 -4.58
N ALA A 66 -0.35 -14.93 -4.54
CA ALA A 66 0.93 -14.53 -5.11
C ALA A 66 2.11 -15.28 -4.48
N SER A 67 2.11 -15.46 -3.15
CA SER A 67 3.15 -16.20 -2.42
C SER A 67 3.32 -17.62 -2.96
N LYS A 68 2.22 -18.31 -3.25
CA LYS A 68 2.25 -19.67 -3.83
C LYS A 68 2.71 -19.64 -5.29
N ALA A 69 2.13 -18.76 -6.10
CA ALA A 69 2.42 -18.70 -7.53
C ALA A 69 3.85 -18.23 -7.86
N ARG A 70 4.44 -17.40 -7.00
CA ARG A 70 5.75 -16.78 -7.20
C ARG A 70 6.87 -17.42 -6.37
N GLY A 71 6.55 -18.43 -5.57
CA GLY A 71 7.52 -19.12 -4.73
C GLY A 71 8.12 -18.23 -3.62
N TRP A 72 7.30 -17.37 -3.00
CA TRP A 72 7.74 -16.62 -1.84
C TRP A 72 7.78 -17.54 -0.61
N ARG A 73 8.87 -17.48 0.14
CA ARG A 73 9.06 -18.17 1.43
C ARG A 73 8.19 -17.55 2.51
N SER A 74 8.08 -16.23 2.51
CA SER A 74 7.29 -15.45 3.44
C SER A 74 6.83 -14.16 2.77
N PHE A 75 5.84 -13.49 3.35
CA PHE A 75 5.50 -12.13 2.95
C PHE A 75 5.05 -11.29 4.14
N ALA A 76 5.41 -10.01 4.11
CA ALA A 76 4.80 -8.99 4.93
C ALA A 76 3.65 -8.33 4.17
N PHE A 77 2.52 -8.12 4.85
CA PHE A 77 1.40 -7.34 4.33
C PHE A 77 1.15 -6.17 5.28
N GLU A 78 1.30 -4.97 4.76
CA GLU A 78 1.25 -3.75 5.55
C GLU A 78 0.18 -2.82 4.98
N VAL A 79 -0.49 -2.11 5.88
CA VAL A 79 -1.46 -1.09 5.54
C VAL A 79 -1.25 0.09 6.47
N THR A 80 -1.22 1.29 5.92
CA THR A 80 -1.15 2.54 6.67
C THR A 80 -2.21 3.51 6.20
N GLU A 81 -2.70 4.34 7.10
CA GLU A 81 -3.62 5.43 6.75
C GLU A 81 -2.85 6.54 6.02
N LEU A 82 -3.54 7.17 5.07
CA LEU A 82 -3.03 8.33 4.36
C LEU A 82 -3.39 9.59 5.13
N VAL A 83 -2.37 10.41 5.39
CA VAL A 83 -2.56 11.74 5.97
C VAL A 83 -2.35 12.79 4.89
N GLU A 84 -3.11 13.88 4.92
CA GLU A 84 -2.86 15.00 4.01
C GLU A 84 -1.55 15.69 4.39
N GLU A 85 -0.72 16.00 3.40
CA GLU A 85 0.50 16.77 3.62
C GLU A 85 0.12 18.16 4.15
N PRO A 86 0.68 18.59 5.30
CA PRO A 86 0.48 19.95 5.80
C PRO A 86 0.94 20.98 4.78
N ALA A 87 0.22 22.10 4.70
CA ALA A 87 0.54 23.21 3.80
C ALA A 87 1.76 24.01 4.26
#